data_AF-A0A6A4YWL9-F1
#
_entry.id   AF-A0A6A4YWL9-F1
#
_cell.length_a   1.000
_cell.length_b   1.000
_cell.length_c   1.000
_cell.angle_alpha   90.00
_cell.angle_beta   90.00
_cell.angle_gamma   90.00
#
_symmetry.space_group_name_H-M   'P 1'
#
loop_
_entity.id
_entity.type
_entity.pdbx_description
1 polymer ?
#
loop_
_entity_poly.entity_id
_entity_poly.type
_entity_poly.pdbx_seq_one_letter_code
_entity_poly.pdbx_strand_id
1 'polypeptide(L)'
;YTGLKWQCVELARRYLLITHGVVFESVVDAVEIFNLRSVKNVINQDRLPLNVYPQGSSTPPQVGSLLIWDRQGVNSPHGHVAVIVNVQNTYIDIAEENFEDTVWPPSANYSRRISVSRTPAAFNVKPYYNQYKASENVLGWVTFNP
;
A
#
# COMPACT_ATOMS: atom_id res chain seq x y z
N TYR A 1 9.36 10.70 13.31
CA TYR A 1 9.73 10.96 11.91
C TYR A 1 8.94 10.00 11.03
N THR A 2 8.20 10.50 10.05
CA THR A 2 7.32 9.69 9.17
C THR A 2 7.93 9.47 7.79
N GLY A 3 8.87 10.29 7.34
CA GLY A 3 9.53 10.14 6.05
C GLY A 3 9.90 11.48 5.41
N LEU A 4 10.38 11.42 4.17
CA LEU A 4 10.66 12.59 3.36
C LEU A 4 9.35 13.16 2.81
N LYS A 5 9.11 14.45 3.01
CA LYS A 5 7.96 15.15 2.42
C LYS A 5 8.14 15.22 0.89
N TRP A 6 7.18 14.82 0.05
CA TRP A 6 5.92 14.11 0.30
C TRP A 6 5.93 12.80 -0.49
N GLN A 7 6.78 11.87 -0.04
CA GLN A 7 7.02 10.59 -0.69
C GLN A 7 5.97 9.56 -0.27
N CYS A 8 5.67 8.59 -1.13
CA CYS A 8 4.68 7.54 -0.86
C CYS A 8 4.91 6.81 0.48
N VAL A 9 6.17 6.56 0.83
CA VAL A 9 6.58 5.94 2.11
C VAL A 9 6.22 6.82 3.32
N GLU A 10 6.26 8.15 3.18
CA GLU A 10 5.91 9.09 4.24
C GLU A 10 4.44 8.97 4.61
N LEU A 11 3.55 9.02 3.61
CA LEU A 11 2.11 8.86 3.83
C LEU A 11 1.79 7.50 4.44
N ALA A 12 2.34 6.40 3.90
CA ALA A 12 2.08 5.06 4.40
C ALA A 12 2.48 4.91 5.88
N ARG A 13 3.65 5.44 6.27
CA ARG A 13 4.12 5.41 7.67
C ARG A 13 3.27 6.31 8.56
N ARG A 14 2.91 7.52 8.08
CA ARG A 14 2.08 8.48 8.81
C ARG A 14 0.67 7.94 9.04
N TYR A 15 0.10 7.23 8.06
CA TYR A 15 -1.20 6.57 8.21
C TYR A 15 -1.20 5.60 9.39
N LEU A 16 -0.29 4.61 9.41
CA LEU A 16 -0.21 3.64 10.51
C LEU A 16 0.08 4.29 11.88
N LEU A 17 0.87 5.36 11.90
CA LEU A 17 1.13 6.11 13.12
C LEU A 17 -0.14 6.74 13.68
N ILE A 18 -0.92 7.40 12.82
CA ILE A 18 -2.13 8.12 13.25
C ILE A 18 -3.24 7.13 13.60
N THR A 19 -3.42 6.05 12.84
CA THR A 19 -4.55 5.13 13.03
C THR A 19 -4.29 4.06 14.07
N HIS A 20 -3.03 3.66 14.30
CA HIS A 20 -2.68 2.53 15.15
C HIS A 20 -1.54 2.79 16.13
N GLY A 21 -0.87 3.96 16.08
CA GLY A 21 0.28 4.23 16.97
C GLY A 21 1.51 3.38 16.66
N VAL A 22 1.64 2.86 15.44
CA VAL A 22 2.76 2.00 15.02
C VAL A 22 3.47 2.55 13.80
N VAL A 23 4.74 2.20 13.63
CA VAL A 23 5.53 2.54 12.44
C VAL A 23 6.33 1.33 11.96
N PHE A 24 6.46 1.18 10.65
CA PHE A 24 7.46 0.27 10.08
C PHE A 24 8.84 0.93 10.03
N GLU A 25 9.89 0.10 9.96
CA GLU A 25 11.29 0.54 9.96
C GLU A 25 11.64 1.46 8.78
N SER A 26 12.83 2.06 8.81
CA SER A 26 13.33 2.84 7.69
C SER A 26 13.61 1.91 6.50
N VAL A 27 13.19 2.34 5.32
CA VAL A 27 13.45 1.68 4.04
C VAL A 27 14.03 2.72 3.09
N VAL A 28 14.89 2.30 2.17
CA VAL A 28 15.41 3.15 1.11
C VAL A 28 14.37 3.26 0.00
N ASP A 29 13.83 2.11 -0.40
CA ASP A 29 12.86 1.99 -1.48
C ASP A 29 11.51 1.49 -0.96
N ALA A 30 10.41 1.97 -1.54
CA ALA A 30 9.06 1.59 -1.12
C ALA A 30 8.83 0.07 -1.21
N VAL A 31 9.45 -0.58 -2.20
CA VAL A 31 9.36 -2.03 -2.39
C VAL A 31 9.86 -2.84 -1.19
N GLU A 32 10.80 -2.30 -0.40
CA GLU A 32 11.42 -3.00 0.73
C GLU A 32 10.44 -3.20 1.90
N ILE A 33 9.33 -2.43 1.95
CA ILE A 33 8.25 -2.63 2.92
C ILE A 33 7.72 -4.07 2.85
N PHE A 34 7.71 -4.68 1.66
CA PHE A 34 7.22 -6.05 1.47
C PHE A 34 8.10 -7.12 2.15
N ASN A 35 9.34 -6.77 2.50
CA ASN A 35 10.25 -7.65 3.24
C ASN A 35 10.11 -7.53 4.77
N LEU A 36 9.38 -6.51 5.25
CA LEU A 36 9.18 -6.30 6.68
C LEU A 36 8.19 -7.33 7.25
N ARG A 37 8.40 -7.71 8.51
CA ARG A 37 7.57 -8.67 9.25
C ARG A 37 7.10 -8.15 10.59
N SER A 38 7.46 -6.91 10.93
CA SER A 38 6.99 -6.26 12.14
C SER A 38 6.85 -4.75 11.96
N VAL A 39 6.00 -4.17 12.80
CA VAL A 39 5.92 -2.74 13.07
C VAL A 39 6.30 -2.50 14.53
N LYS A 40 6.70 -1.28 14.86
CA LYS A 40 7.06 -0.86 16.21
C LYS A 40 5.97 0.05 16.78
N ASN A 41 5.44 -0.30 17.94
CA ASN A 41 4.58 0.60 18.71
C ASN A 41 5.40 1.78 19.24
N VAL A 42 4.94 3.01 19.01
CA VAL A 42 5.73 4.21 19.32
C VAL A 42 5.77 4.57 20.80
N ILE A 43 4.86 4.02 21.62
CA ILE A 43 4.79 4.29 23.05
C ILE A 43 5.66 3.31 23.82
N ASN A 44 5.38 2.01 23.70
CA ASN A 44 6.05 0.98 24.51
C ASN A 44 7.26 0.34 23.79
N GLN A 45 7.50 0.68 22.52
CA GLN A 45 8.58 0.13 21.67
C GLN A 45 8.46 -1.35 21.32
N ASP A 46 7.31 -1.99 21.59
CA ASP A 46 7.08 -3.39 21.23
C ASP A 46 7.10 -3.59 19.72
N ARG A 47 7.64 -4.73 19.29
CA ARG A 47 7.56 -5.19 17.91
C ARG A 47 6.32 -6.08 17.75
N LEU A 48 5.40 -5.62 16.91
CA LEU A 48 4.14 -6.30 16.64
C LEU A 48 4.18 -6.89 15.22
N PRO A 49 3.54 -8.06 14.99
CA PRO A 49 3.61 -8.74 13.70
C PRO A 49 2.99 -7.92 12.56
N LEU A 50 3.65 -7.93 11.41
CA LEU A 50 3.12 -7.40 10.15
C LEU A 50 2.95 -8.57 9.18
N ASN A 51 1.71 -8.82 8.77
CA ASN A 51 1.39 -9.93 7.89
C ASN A 51 1.61 -9.54 6.44
N VAL A 52 2.21 -10.42 5.65
CA VAL A 52 2.53 -10.17 4.23
C VAL A 52 1.80 -11.17 3.36
N TYR A 53 1.09 -10.66 2.35
CA TYR A 53 0.29 -11.45 1.44
C TYR A 53 0.71 -11.13 0.00
N PRO A 54 1.22 -12.13 -0.75
CA PRO A 54 1.55 -11.93 -2.16
C PRO A 54 0.29 -11.71 -3.00
N GLN A 55 0.48 -11.04 -4.13
CA GLN A 55 -0.54 -10.95 -5.19
C GLN A 55 -1.12 -12.34 -5.48
N GLY A 56 -2.44 -12.44 -5.55
CA GLY A 56 -3.14 -13.71 -5.72
C GLY A 56 -3.38 -14.50 -4.43
N SER A 57 -2.99 -13.99 -3.25
CA SER A 57 -3.29 -14.61 -1.95
C SER A 57 -4.80 -14.81 -1.74
N SER A 58 -5.18 -15.89 -1.07
CA SER A 58 -6.56 -16.19 -0.68
C SER A 58 -7.10 -15.26 0.42
N THR A 59 -6.20 -14.64 1.19
CA THR A 59 -6.57 -13.69 2.25
C THR A 59 -6.58 -12.28 1.69
N PRO A 60 -7.76 -11.66 1.44
CA PRO A 60 -7.83 -10.33 0.82
C PRO A 60 -7.20 -9.25 1.71
N PRO A 61 -6.84 -8.09 1.12
CA PRO A 61 -6.46 -6.93 1.92
C PRO A 61 -7.65 -6.43 2.76
N GLN A 62 -7.32 -5.63 3.76
CA GLN A 62 -8.29 -4.94 4.61
C GLN A 62 -8.09 -3.42 4.45
N VAL A 63 -9.06 -2.64 4.94
CA VAL A 63 -8.85 -1.19 5.08
C VAL A 63 -7.66 -0.95 6.01
N GLY A 64 -6.70 -0.14 5.56
CA GLY A 64 -5.43 0.11 6.24
C GLY A 64 -4.28 -0.80 5.79
N SER A 65 -4.52 -1.84 4.99
CA SER A 65 -3.45 -2.60 4.34
C SER A 65 -2.62 -1.68 3.44
N LEU A 66 -1.30 -1.89 3.41
CA LEU A 66 -0.40 -1.19 2.50
C LEU A 66 -0.20 -2.05 1.24
N LEU A 67 -0.59 -1.53 0.09
CA LEU A 67 -0.40 -2.15 -1.22
C LEU A 67 0.98 -1.78 -1.76
N ILE A 68 1.76 -2.77 -2.21
CA ILE A 68 3.16 -2.59 -2.61
C ILE A 68 3.35 -2.94 -4.09
N TRP A 69 4.03 -2.06 -4.83
CA TRP A 69 4.46 -2.30 -6.20
C TRP A 69 5.98 -2.46 -6.29
N ASP A 70 6.40 -3.26 -7.26
CA ASP A 70 7.79 -3.48 -7.65
C ASP A 70 8.37 -2.29 -8.44
N ARG A 71 9.69 -2.30 -8.62
CA ARG A 71 10.50 -1.29 -9.31
C ARG A 71 10.37 -1.34 -10.84
N GLN A 72 9.14 -1.35 -11.36
CA GLN A 72 8.86 -1.52 -12.80
C GLN A 72 7.91 -0.45 -13.33
N GLY A 73 8.08 -0.14 -14.62
CA GLY A 73 7.25 0.84 -15.32
C GLY A 73 7.21 2.19 -14.61
N VAL A 74 6.01 2.69 -14.34
CA VAL A 74 5.75 3.98 -13.67
C VAL A 74 6.29 4.05 -12.23
N ASN A 75 6.59 2.90 -11.61
CA ASN A 75 7.09 2.82 -10.24
C ASN A 75 8.61 2.60 -10.17
N SER A 76 9.32 2.69 -11.30
CA SER A 76 10.78 2.64 -11.31
C SER A 76 11.39 3.98 -10.83
N PRO A 77 12.51 3.98 -10.08
CA PRO A 77 13.30 2.82 -9.64
C PRO A 77 12.98 2.33 -8.22
N HIS A 78 12.07 2.97 -7.49
CA HIS A 78 11.91 2.78 -6.04
C HIS A 78 10.78 1.80 -5.65
N GLY A 79 9.97 1.37 -6.61
CA GLY A 79 8.67 0.76 -6.33
C GLY A 79 7.69 1.82 -5.82
N HIS A 80 6.56 1.36 -5.29
CA HIS A 80 5.54 2.26 -4.76
C HIS A 80 4.77 1.65 -3.60
N VAL A 81 4.17 2.50 -2.77
CA VAL A 81 3.28 2.08 -1.67
C VAL A 81 2.06 2.98 -1.60
N ALA A 82 0.90 2.38 -1.39
CA ALA A 82 -0.36 3.07 -1.17
C ALA A 82 -1.12 2.44 0.00
N VAL A 83 -1.97 3.22 0.65
CA VAL A 83 -2.87 2.73 1.70
C VAL A 83 -4.20 2.34 1.07
N ILE A 84 -4.68 1.13 1.33
CA ILE A 84 -6.02 0.71 0.91
C ILE A 84 -7.05 1.32 1.86
N VAL A 85 -7.97 2.13 1.34
CA VAL A 85 -8.98 2.87 2.13
C VAL A 85 -10.41 2.35 1.93
N ASN A 86 -10.64 1.50 0.93
CA ASN A 86 -11.90 0.80 0.70
C ASN A 86 -11.64 -0.54 0.01
N VAL A 87 -12.36 -1.59 0.41
CA VAL A 87 -12.27 -2.92 -0.20
C VAL A 87 -13.66 -3.37 -0.62
N GLN A 88 -13.82 -3.65 -1.91
CA GLN A 88 -15.06 -4.10 -2.51
C GLN A 88 -14.82 -5.37 -3.32
N ASN A 89 -15.90 -6.00 -3.80
CA ASN A 89 -15.80 -7.27 -4.53
C ASN A 89 -15.10 -7.12 -5.90
N THR A 90 -15.18 -5.94 -6.51
CA THR A 90 -14.67 -5.67 -7.86
C THR A 90 -13.62 -4.58 -7.93
N TYR A 91 -13.38 -3.85 -6.84
CA TYR A 91 -12.34 -2.83 -6.76
C TYR A 91 -11.82 -2.62 -5.33
N ILE A 92 -10.70 -1.91 -5.25
CA ILE A 92 -10.22 -1.25 -4.04
C ILE A 92 -10.06 0.24 -4.33
N ASP A 93 -10.25 1.08 -3.31
CA ASP A 93 -9.84 2.48 -3.36
C ASP A 93 -8.56 2.64 -2.54
N ILE A 94 -7.61 3.42 -3.05
CA ILE A 94 -6.32 3.65 -2.41
C ILE A 94 -6.07 5.14 -2.18
N ALA A 95 -5.30 5.47 -1.15
CA ALA A 95 -4.74 6.78 -0.90
C ALA A 95 -3.22 6.70 -0.96
N GLU A 96 -2.61 7.59 -1.74
CA GLU A 96 -1.14 7.61 -1.96
C GLU A 96 -0.62 9.04 -2.15
N GLU A 97 0.67 9.22 -1.91
CA GLU A 97 1.43 10.43 -2.26
C GLU A 97 2.48 10.06 -3.32
N ASN A 98 3.00 11.07 -4.04
CA ASN A 98 4.05 10.89 -5.04
C ASN A 98 3.68 9.91 -6.17
N PHE A 99 2.45 10.05 -6.69
CA PHE A 99 1.98 9.34 -7.88
C PHE A 99 1.36 10.31 -8.88
N GLU A 100 0.27 10.99 -8.50
CA GLU A 100 -0.33 12.10 -9.25
C GLU A 100 -0.43 13.34 -8.36
N ASP A 101 -0.03 14.50 -8.88
CA ASP A 101 -0.04 15.79 -8.16
C ASP A 101 -1.34 16.58 -8.44
N THR A 102 -2.47 15.88 -8.51
CA THR A 102 -3.78 16.50 -8.76
C THR A 102 -4.59 16.52 -7.47
N VAL A 103 -5.25 17.66 -7.21
CA VAL A 103 -6.18 17.78 -6.07
C VAL A 103 -7.33 16.79 -6.27
N TRP A 104 -7.55 15.91 -5.29
CA TRP A 104 -8.65 14.95 -5.35
C TRP A 104 -9.98 15.70 -5.30
N PRO A 105 -11.03 15.20 -6.00
CA PRO A 105 -12.35 15.78 -5.91
C PRO A 105 -12.80 15.91 -4.44
N PRO A 106 -13.51 16.98 -4.04
CA PRO A 106 -13.93 17.16 -2.64
C PRO A 106 -14.76 16.03 -2.05
N SER A 107 -15.39 15.22 -2.91
CA SER A 107 -16.18 14.05 -2.52
C SER A 107 -15.37 12.75 -2.42
N ALA A 108 -14.07 12.77 -2.73
CA ALA A 108 -13.22 11.59 -2.80
C ALA A 108 -12.17 11.60 -1.68
N ASN A 109 -12.09 10.47 -0.96
CA ASN A 109 -11.06 10.23 0.05
C ASN A 109 -9.99 9.24 -0.45
N TYR A 110 -9.84 9.13 -1.77
CA TYR A 110 -8.94 8.21 -2.44
C TYR A 110 -8.33 8.87 -3.69
N SER A 111 -7.09 8.51 -4.02
CA SER A 111 -6.39 8.93 -5.24
C SER A 111 -6.84 8.11 -6.44
N ARG A 112 -6.87 6.77 -6.29
CA ARG A 112 -7.20 5.84 -7.37
C ARG A 112 -8.16 4.76 -6.93
N ARG A 113 -9.01 4.35 -7.87
CA ARG A 113 -9.81 3.13 -7.79
C ARG A 113 -9.18 2.08 -8.70
N ILE A 114 -8.79 0.95 -8.13
CA ILE A 114 -8.13 -0.12 -8.86
C ILE A 114 -9.06 -1.33 -8.94
N SER A 115 -9.27 -1.83 -10.16
CA SER A 115 -10.07 -3.03 -10.38
C SER A 115 -9.39 -4.25 -9.77
N VAL A 116 -10.19 -5.16 -9.21
CA VAL A 116 -9.69 -6.44 -8.69
C VAL A 116 -10.45 -7.61 -9.30
N SER A 117 -9.89 -8.81 -9.21
CA SER A 117 -10.65 -10.06 -9.35
C SER A 117 -10.54 -10.88 -8.07
N ARG A 118 -11.65 -11.47 -7.64
CA ARG A 118 -11.74 -12.24 -6.41
C ARG A 118 -12.39 -13.58 -6.65
N THR A 119 -11.75 -14.63 -6.15
CA THR A 119 -12.30 -15.98 -5.99
C THR A 119 -12.10 -16.41 -4.53
N PRO A 120 -12.68 -17.53 -4.07
CA PRO A 120 -12.38 -18.07 -2.74
C PRO A 120 -10.89 -18.40 -2.53
N ALA A 121 -10.14 -18.65 -3.61
CA ALA A 121 -8.73 -19.06 -3.55
C ALA A 121 -7.75 -17.89 -3.79
N ALA A 122 -8.20 -16.77 -4.35
CA ALA A 122 -7.30 -15.70 -4.77
C ALA A 122 -7.96 -14.32 -4.81
N PHE A 123 -7.20 -13.31 -4.39
CA PHE A 123 -7.49 -11.90 -4.60
C PHE A 123 -6.39 -11.29 -5.47
N ASN A 124 -6.77 -10.74 -6.63
CA ASN A 124 -5.82 -10.17 -7.58
C ASN A 124 -6.12 -8.70 -7.83
N VAL A 125 -5.13 -7.84 -7.60
CA VAL A 125 -5.17 -6.43 -7.99
C VAL A 125 -4.77 -6.31 -9.46
N LYS A 126 -5.62 -5.72 -10.30
CA LYS A 126 -5.32 -5.54 -11.72
C LYS A 126 -4.46 -4.30 -11.93
N PRO A 127 -3.62 -4.24 -12.98
CA PRO A 127 -2.91 -3.01 -13.35
C PRO A 127 -3.89 -1.85 -13.55
N TYR A 128 -3.55 -0.67 -13.04
CA TYR A 128 -4.39 0.52 -13.23
C TYR A 128 -4.34 1.02 -14.68
N TYR A 129 -3.14 1.05 -15.28
CA TYR A 129 -2.94 1.47 -16.66
C TYR A 129 -3.06 0.30 -17.64
N ASN A 130 -4.07 0.34 -18.51
CA ASN A 130 -4.16 -0.52 -19.69
C ASN A 130 -3.43 0.11 -20.91
N GLN A 131 -2.30 0.79 -20.68
CA GLN A 131 -1.53 1.44 -21.75
C GLN A 131 -0.31 0.62 -22.12
N TYR A 132 -0.01 0.57 -23.42
CA TYR A 132 0.95 -0.31 -24.10
C TYR A 132 2.43 -0.22 -23.62
N LYS A 133 2.77 0.63 -22.63
CA LYS A 133 4.12 0.76 -22.04
C LYS A 133 4.15 1.07 -20.53
N ALA A 134 3.02 1.00 -19.82
CA ALA A 134 2.97 1.26 -18.37
C ALA A 134 2.71 -0.05 -17.62
N SER A 135 3.72 -0.93 -17.54
CA SER A 135 3.62 -2.14 -16.73
C SER A 135 3.69 -1.78 -15.24
N GLU A 136 2.58 -1.87 -14.54
CA GLU A 136 2.56 -1.90 -13.06
C GLU A 136 2.65 -3.35 -12.59
N ASN A 137 3.59 -3.65 -11.69
CA ASN A 137 3.72 -4.94 -11.05
C ASN A 137 3.42 -4.83 -9.55
N VAL A 138 2.24 -5.29 -9.13
CA VAL A 138 1.86 -5.36 -7.71
C VAL A 138 2.49 -6.61 -7.10
N LEU A 139 3.28 -6.44 -6.05
CA LEU A 139 3.84 -7.56 -5.29
C LEU A 139 2.81 -8.21 -4.37
N GLY A 140 1.94 -7.40 -3.78
CA GLY A 140 0.95 -7.83 -2.82
C GLY A 140 0.66 -6.73 -1.79
N TRP A 141 0.16 -7.11 -0.62
CA TRP A 141 -0.14 -6.19 0.47
C TRP A 141 0.44 -6.65 1.79
N VAL A 142 0.73 -5.69 2.66
CA VAL A 142 1.06 -5.93 4.06
C VAL A 142 -0.05 -5.39 4.96
N THR A 143 -0.39 -6.13 6.01
CA THR A 143 -1.49 -5.78 6.91
C THR A 143 -1.03 -5.88 8.36
N PHE A 144 -1.16 -4.76 9.07
CA PHE A 144 -1.07 -4.74 10.52
C PHE A 144 -2.47 -5.01 11.09
N ASN A 145 -2.64 -6.13 11.80
CA ASN A 145 -3.87 -6.49 12.49
C ASN A 145 -3.66 -6.24 13.99
N PRO A 146 -4.16 -5.14 14.56
CA PRO A 146 -4.03 -4.85 16.00
C PRO A 146 -4.80 -5.82 16.89
#